data_AF-K2AW83-F1
#
_entry.id   AF-K2AW83-F1
#
_cell.length_a   1.000
_cell.length_b   1.000
_cell.length_c   1.000
_cell.angle_alpha   90.00
_cell.angle_beta   90.00
_cell.angle_gamma   90.00
#
_symmetry.space_group_name_H-M   'P 1'
#
loop_
_entity.id
_entity.type
_entity.pdbx_description
1 polymer ?
#
loop_
_entity_poly.entity_id
_entity_poly.type
_entity_poly.pdbx_seq_one_letter_code
_entity_poly.pdbx_strand_id
1 'polypeptide(L)'
;MNNQIKTNALISYFFLGWLFLLAWNNPNFAHEFIVKHSKKATKIHFGFLVTFILYNIFLSQHLYYNIPVIMVSVDKVINLWFFTFLTLAILKWAYEAHRGIEPKSSIWNNTNLDTKSVNYNLSWISENDKIIYITSLLPFLWIITSNNYENNITKSLAKIGTIFTFLILSYYVFSGFDSIFILLIFAYILFIAFIWVNIFINDKLIINNLINKIPSLWDIYLKLRTSFFYFFDFLSLIFGRKVKLDFASKHAQLLEKDEKSYEIFSSYFTDESLVLSKNLIFIPILNLIFIPTFLVSKKSKYLIAITQGLIISFLLIFIWFYFSYYSLYQLFLLFPIFIWIANIDKNPFKKIPIIYDIYAIFDKLSFWIFSKVKFLNEKKKEVKEVSYKL
;
A
#
# COMPACT_ATOMS: atom_id res chain seq x y z
N MET A 1 15.48 -25.53 3.95
CA MET A 1 15.91 -24.53 2.94
C MET A 1 15.90 -23.14 3.56
N ASN A 2 16.98 -22.37 3.37
CA ASN A 2 17.16 -21.03 3.96
C ASN A 2 16.02 -20.07 3.53
N ASN A 3 15.49 -19.28 4.47
CA ASN A 3 14.47 -18.27 4.22
C ASN A 3 14.91 -17.21 3.20
N GLN A 4 16.19 -16.86 3.15
CA GLN A 4 16.73 -15.92 2.16
C GLN A 4 16.57 -16.48 0.72
N ILE A 5 16.82 -17.77 0.52
CA ILE A 5 16.67 -18.46 -0.77
C ILE A 5 15.20 -18.46 -1.22
N LYS A 6 14.28 -18.76 -0.29
CA LYS A 6 12.83 -18.73 -0.54
C LYS A 6 12.34 -17.33 -0.90
N THR A 7 12.81 -16.32 -0.16
CA THR A 7 12.45 -14.91 -0.39
C THR A 7 12.95 -14.43 -1.76
N ASN A 8 14.20 -14.73 -2.11
CA ASN A 8 14.74 -14.38 -3.43
C ASN A 8 13.95 -15.08 -4.56
N ALA A 9 13.65 -16.38 -4.41
CA ALA A 9 12.81 -17.08 -5.39
C ALA A 9 11.41 -16.47 -5.54
N LEU A 10 10.76 -16.05 -4.44
CA LEU A 10 9.48 -15.35 -4.47
C LEU A 10 9.59 -13.99 -5.19
N ILE A 11 10.64 -13.21 -4.88
CA ILE A 11 10.88 -11.89 -5.47
C ILE A 11 11.03 -11.96 -7.00
N SER A 12 11.56 -13.07 -7.53
CA SER A 12 11.70 -13.27 -8.98
C SER A 12 10.39 -13.14 -9.77
N TYR A 13 9.25 -13.41 -9.14
CA TYR A 13 7.92 -13.31 -9.76
C TYR A 13 7.35 -11.88 -9.84
N PHE A 14 8.01 -10.89 -9.21
CA PHE A 14 7.63 -9.48 -9.30
C PHE A 14 8.42 -8.75 -10.39
N PHE A 15 8.43 -9.30 -11.62
CA PHE A 15 9.16 -8.77 -12.78
C PHE A 15 10.69 -8.72 -12.65
N LEU A 16 11.28 -9.35 -11.63
CA LEU A 16 12.74 -9.36 -11.40
C LEU A 16 13.42 -10.66 -11.86
N GLY A 17 12.66 -11.65 -12.36
CA GLY A 17 13.20 -12.96 -12.72
C GLY A 17 14.31 -12.93 -13.77
N TRP A 18 14.18 -12.08 -14.80
CA TRP A 18 15.20 -11.94 -15.84
C TRP A 18 16.47 -11.28 -15.29
N LEU A 19 16.33 -10.30 -14.40
CA LEU A 19 17.45 -9.66 -13.71
C LEU A 19 18.22 -10.65 -12.82
N PHE A 20 17.51 -11.57 -12.16
CA PHE A 20 18.16 -12.60 -11.33
C PHE A 20 18.94 -13.61 -12.18
N LEU A 21 18.50 -13.86 -13.41
CA LEU A 21 19.25 -14.69 -14.37
C LEU A 21 20.50 -13.98 -14.91
N LEU A 22 20.46 -12.65 -15.04
CA LEU A 22 21.63 -11.85 -15.44
C LEU A 22 22.67 -11.76 -14.31
N ALA A 23 22.24 -11.78 -13.04
CA ALA A 23 23.11 -11.76 -11.87
C ALA A 23 23.66 -13.16 -11.47
N TRP A 24 23.90 -14.04 -12.45
CA TRP A 24 24.31 -15.44 -12.23
C TRP A 24 25.62 -15.61 -11.46
N ASN A 25 26.51 -14.61 -11.52
CA ASN A 25 27.77 -14.59 -10.77
C ASN A 25 27.60 -14.29 -9.27
N ASN A 26 26.41 -13.88 -8.82
CA ASN A 26 26.19 -13.57 -7.41
C ASN A 26 25.76 -14.81 -6.61
N PRO A 27 26.48 -15.20 -5.55
CA PRO A 27 26.17 -16.40 -4.77
C PRO A 27 24.78 -16.34 -4.09
N ASN A 28 24.20 -15.15 -3.87
CA ASN A 28 22.86 -15.01 -3.31
C ASN A 28 21.73 -15.32 -4.32
N PHE A 29 22.03 -15.34 -5.62
CA PHE A 29 21.07 -15.58 -6.70
C PHE A 29 21.40 -16.82 -7.54
N ALA A 30 22.64 -17.31 -7.48
CA ALA A 30 23.12 -18.49 -8.19
C ALA A 30 22.56 -19.83 -7.66
N HIS A 31 21.90 -19.82 -6.50
CA HIS A 31 21.32 -21.03 -5.93
C HIS A 31 20.29 -21.66 -6.89
N GLU A 32 20.40 -22.96 -7.15
CA GLU A 32 19.62 -23.69 -8.17
C GLU A 32 18.10 -23.44 -8.05
N PHE A 33 17.57 -23.48 -6.82
CA PHE A 33 16.17 -23.15 -6.52
C PHE A 33 15.74 -21.77 -7.03
N ILE A 34 16.56 -20.73 -6.80
CA ILE A 34 16.28 -19.36 -7.25
C ILE A 34 16.32 -19.31 -8.77
N VAL A 35 17.32 -19.95 -9.39
CA VAL A 35 17.47 -19.98 -10.85
C VAL A 35 16.27 -20.65 -11.52
N LYS A 36 15.78 -21.77 -10.98
CA LYS A 36 14.57 -22.46 -11.50
C LYS A 36 13.33 -21.56 -11.45
N HIS A 37 13.09 -20.90 -10.31
CA HIS A 37 11.96 -19.98 -10.15
C HIS A 37 12.10 -18.73 -11.03
N SER A 38 13.30 -18.16 -11.14
CA SER A 38 13.59 -17.03 -12.02
C SER A 38 13.37 -17.38 -13.50
N LYS A 39 13.78 -18.57 -13.96
CA LYS A 39 13.48 -19.05 -15.33
C LYS A 39 11.97 -19.17 -15.55
N LYS A 40 11.23 -19.71 -14.58
CA LYS A 40 9.77 -19.85 -14.67
C LYS A 40 9.08 -18.48 -14.68
N ALA A 41 9.48 -17.57 -13.81
CA ALA A 41 8.98 -16.20 -13.75
C ALA A 41 9.21 -15.50 -15.09
N THR A 42 10.43 -15.52 -15.63
CA THR A 42 10.75 -14.92 -16.94
C THR A 42 9.89 -15.51 -18.06
N LYS A 43 9.67 -16.84 -18.08
CA LYS A 43 8.78 -17.48 -19.06
C LYS A 43 7.33 -17.00 -18.95
N ILE A 44 6.80 -16.84 -17.73
CA ILE A 44 5.43 -16.35 -17.51
C ILE A 44 5.30 -14.91 -18.00
N HIS A 45 6.21 -14.02 -17.58
CA HIS A 45 6.18 -12.62 -18.00
C HIS A 45 6.36 -12.46 -19.51
N PHE A 46 7.33 -13.19 -20.09
CA PHE A 46 7.60 -13.13 -21.52
C PHE A 46 6.45 -13.72 -22.35
N GLY A 47 5.92 -14.87 -21.95
CA GLY A 47 4.76 -15.49 -22.59
C GLY A 47 3.54 -14.55 -22.55
N PHE A 48 3.27 -13.92 -21.41
CA PHE A 48 2.24 -12.90 -21.30
C PHE A 48 2.51 -11.72 -22.23
N LEU A 49 3.72 -11.14 -22.22
CA LEU A 49 4.06 -9.99 -23.04
C LEU A 49 3.87 -10.28 -24.53
N VAL A 50 4.37 -11.43 -25.01
CA VAL A 50 4.19 -11.85 -26.40
C VAL A 50 2.70 -12.02 -26.73
N THR A 51 1.95 -12.74 -25.90
CA THR A 51 0.53 -13.01 -26.16
C THR A 51 -0.29 -11.72 -26.13
N PHE A 52 0.00 -10.83 -25.18
CA PHE A 52 -0.65 -9.53 -25.03
C PHE A 52 -0.37 -8.62 -26.23
N ILE A 53 0.88 -8.56 -26.71
CA ILE A 53 1.25 -7.79 -27.90
C ILE A 53 0.57 -8.34 -29.14
N LEU A 54 0.65 -9.66 -29.36
CA LEU A 54 0.00 -10.29 -30.52
C LEU A 54 -1.51 -10.05 -30.52
N TYR A 55 -2.15 -10.19 -29.35
CA TYR A 55 -3.56 -9.90 -29.22
C TYR A 55 -3.89 -8.43 -29.54
N ASN A 56 -3.20 -7.47 -28.92
CA ASN A 56 -3.51 -6.05 -29.10
C ASN A 56 -3.20 -5.53 -30.51
N ILE A 57 -2.17 -6.05 -31.17
CA ILE A 57 -1.81 -5.62 -32.53
C ILE A 57 -2.73 -6.25 -33.58
N PHE A 58 -3.06 -7.54 -33.46
CA PHE A 58 -3.73 -8.27 -34.55
C PHE A 58 -5.23 -8.52 -34.30
N LEU A 59 -5.65 -8.74 -33.05
CA LEU A 59 -7.00 -9.22 -32.74
C LEU A 59 -7.90 -8.16 -32.08
N SER A 60 -7.34 -7.25 -31.28
CA SER A 60 -8.10 -6.25 -30.51
C SER A 60 -9.01 -5.39 -31.38
N GLN A 61 -8.51 -4.95 -32.55
CA GLN A 61 -9.27 -4.13 -33.50
C GLN A 61 -10.53 -4.84 -34.03
N HIS A 62 -10.49 -6.17 -34.13
CA HIS A 62 -11.60 -6.99 -34.63
C HIS A 62 -12.61 -7.37 -33.53
N LEU A 63 -12.28 -7.10 -32.26
CA LEU A 63 -13.07 -7.49 -31.09
C LEU A 63 -13.59 -6.27 -30.32
N TYR A 64 -13.54 -5.09 -30.93
CA TYR A 64 -14.05 -3.84 -30.37
C TYR A 64 -15.57 -3.69 -30.58
N TYR A 65 -16.34 -4.72 -30.23
CA TYR A 65 -17.81 -4.68 -30.23
C TYR A 65 -18.33 -4.68 -28.80
N ASN A 66 -19.32 -3.83 -28.53
CA ASN A 66 -19.93 -3.70 -27.21
C ASN A 66 -20.96 -4.80 -26.97
N ILE A 67 -20.85 -5.51 -25.84
CA ILE A 67 -21.88 -6.44 -25.39
C ILE A 67 -23.13 -5.62 -25.00
N PRO A 68 -24.30 -5.79 -25.65
CA PRO A 68 -25.43 -4.86 -25.52
C PRO A 68 -25.94 -4.67 -24.09
N VAL A 69 -25.90 -5.73 -23.27
CA VAL A 69 -26.44 -5.72 -21.89
C VAL A 69 -25.50 -5.04 -20.90
N ILE A 70 -24.19 -5.17 -21.12
CA ILE A 70 -23.16 -4.71 -20.17
C ILE A 70 -22.48 -3.45 -20.72
N MET A 71 -22.67 -3.08 -21.99
CA MET A 71 -21.99 -1.97 -22.68
C MET A 71 -20.45 -1.97 -22.50
N VAL A 72 -19.87 -3.16 -22.32
CA VAL A 72 -18.41 -3.38 -22.26
C VAL A 72 -17.98 -4.00 -23.57
N SER A 73 -16.88 -3.49 -24.15
CA SER A 73 -16.31 -4.10 -25.35
C SER A 73 -15.72 -5.47 -25.03
N VAL A 74 -15.92 -6.44 -25.93
CA VAL A 74 -15.33 -7.78 -25.80
C VAL A 74 -13.82 -7.70 -25.62
N ASP A 75 -13.16 -6.74 -26.30
CA ASP A 75 -11.75 -6.45 -26.12
C ASP A 75 -11.34 -6.16 -24.67
N LYS A 76 -12.08 -5.30 -23.96
CA LYS A 76 -11.81 -4.97 -22.56
C LYS A 76 -11.93 -6.20 -21.66
N VAL A 77 -12.91 -7.07 -21.94
CA VAL A 77 -13.10 -8.33 -21.19
C VAL A 77 -11.90 -9.27 -21.40
N ILE A 78 -11.41 -9.40 -22.63
CA ILE A 78 -10.26 -10.25 -22.96
C ILE A 78 -8.99 -9.70 -22.32
N ASN A 79 -8.75 -8.38 -22.40
CA ASN A 79 -7.62 -7.73 -21.74
C ASN A 79 -7.68 -7.93 -20.22
N LEU A 80 -8.84 -7.74 -19.59
CA LEU A 80 -9.03 -8.01 -18.16
C LEU A 80 -8.72 -9.48 -17.82
N TRP A 81 -9.14 -10.42 -18.66
CA TRP A 81 -8.87 -11.84 -18.49
C TRP A 81 -7.37 -12.15 -18.58
N PHE A 82 -6.65 -11.56 -19.55
CA PHE A 82 -5.19 -11.69 -19.66
C PHE A 82 -4.48 -11.23 -18.38
N PHE A 83 -4.80 -10.03 -17.87
CA PHE A 83 -4.19 -9.50 -16.65
C PHE A 83 -4.56 -10.32 -15.41
N THR A 84 -5.80 -10.78 -15.33
CA THR A 84 -6.26 -11.66 -14.24
C THR A 84 -5.50 -12.98 -14.24
N PHE A 85 -5.39 -13.62 -15.41
CA PHE A 85 -4.64 -14.86 -15.57
C PHE A 85 -3.16 -14.70 -15.20
N LEU A 86 -2.51 -13.64 -15.68
CA LEU A 86 -1.13 -13.33 -15.31
C LEU A 86 -0.98 -13.18 -13.79
N THR A 87 -1.86 -12.39 -13.18
CA THR A 87 -1.82 -12.11 -11.74
C THR A 87 -1.97 -13.40 -10.94
N LEU A 88 -2.94 -14.25 -11.29
CA LEU A 88 -3.14 -15.55 -10.63
C LEU A 88 -1.95 -16.48 -10.84
N ALA A 89 -1.36 -16.51 -12.04
CA ALA A 89 -0.16 -17.32 -12.32
C ALA A 89 1.04 -16.85 -11.49
N ILE A 90 1.31 -15.54 -11.43
CA ILE A 90 2.36 -14.93 -10.61
C ILE A 90 2.13 -15.28 -9.13
N LEU A 91 0.92 -15.07 -8.61
CA LEU A 91 0.59 -15.34 -7.21
C LEU A 91 0.75 -16.81 -6.84
N LYS A 92 0.28 -17.73 -7.68
CA LYS A 92 0.44 -19.18 -7.47
C LYS A 92 1.91 -19.56 -7.32
N TRP A 93 2.74 -19.15 -8.27
CA TRP A 93 4.15 -19.54 -8.26
C TRP A 93 4.98 -18.80 -7.23
N ALA A 94 4.63 -17.55 -6.89
CA ALA A 94 5.19 -16.85 -5.74
C ALA A 94 4.87 -17.58 -4.42
N TYR A 95 3.64 -18.09 -4.27
CA TYR A 95 3.24 -18.89 -3.12
C TYR A 95 3.99 -20.23 -3.04
N GLU A 96 4.17 -20.93 -4.16
CA GLU A 96 4.96 -22.16 -4.21
C GLU A 96 6.45 -21.90 -3.86
N ALA A 97 7.02 -20.79 -4.35
CA ALA A 97 8.38 -20.36 -3.99
C ALA A 97 8.52 -20.09 -2.49
N HIS A 98 7.53 -19.44 -1.88
CA HIS A 98 7.48 -19.21 -0.43
C HIS A 98 7.45 -20.52 0.37
N ARG A 99 6.69 -21.52 -0.10
CA ARG A 99 6.65 -22.85 0.52
C ARG A 99 7.93 -23.65 0.31
N GLY A 100 8.79 -23.25 -0.62
CA GLY A 100 10.01 -23.96 -0.98
C GLY A 100 9.76 -25.16 -1.90
N ILE A 101 8.70 -25.10 -2.72
CA ILE A 101 8.32 -26.14 -3.67
C ILE A 101 8.99 -25.81 -5.01
N GLU A 102 9.74 -26.75 -5.57
CA GLU A 102 10.35 -26.56 -6.89
C GLU A 102 9.29 -26.40 -7.99
N PRO A 103 9.55 -25.55 -9.01
CA PRO A 103 8.56 -25.32 -10.04
C PRO A 103 8.38 -26.54 -10.94
N LYS A 104 7.25 -27.24 -10.82
CA LYS A 104 6.88 -28.36 -11.71
C LYS A 104 6.39 -27.84 -13.09
N SER A 105 6.47 -28.70 -14.10
CA SER A 105 5.99 -28.39 -15.46
C SER A 105 4.47 -28.28 -15.56
N SER A 106 3.71 -28.93 -14.66
CA SER A 106 2.24 -28.90 -14.69
C SER A 106 1.68 -27.63 -14.06
N ILE A 107 0.74 -27.02 -14.78
CA ILE A 107 0.23 -25.69 -14.47
C ILE A 107 -0.65 -25.69 -13.22
N TRP A 108 -1.36 -26.76 -12.89
CA TRP A 108 -2.32 -26.77 -11.79
C TRP A 108 -2.28 -28.09 -11.01
N ASN A 109 -1.78 -28.05 -9.77
CA ASN A 109 -2.20 -28.98 -8.74
C ASN A 109 -2.99 -28.16 -7.73
N ASN A 110 -4.27 -28.52 -7.54
CA ASN A 110 -5.15 -27.95 -6.51
C ASN A 110 -4.59 -28.29 -5.13
N THR A 111 -3.63 -27.51 -4.63
CA THR A 111 -3.30 -27.56 -3.21
C THR A 111 -4.35 -26.75 -2.47
N ASN A 112 -5.15 -27.45 -1.66
CA ASN A 112 -6.16 -26.90 -0.77
C ASN A 112 -5.69 -25.60 -0.11
N LEU A 113 -6.21 -24.47 -0.59
CA LEU A 113 -6.24 -23.25 0.20
C LEU A 113 -7.13 -23.59 1.39
N ASP A 114 -6.57 -23.56 2.60
CA ASP A 114 -7.34 -23.76 3.83
C ASP A 114 -8.26 -22.54 4.00
N THR A 115 -9.47 -22.66 3.44
CA THR A 115 -10.48 -21.60 3.29
C THR A 115 -11.48 -21.58 4.45
N LYS A 116 -11.19 -22.25 5.56
CA LYS A 116 -12.09 -22.32 6.71
C LYS A 116 -12.52 -20.91 7.13
N SER A 117 -13.82 -20.65 7.15
CA SER A 117 -14.39 -19.39 7.61
C SER A 117 -14.38 -19.33 9.14
N VAL A 118 -14.23 -18.13 9.67
CA VAL A 118 -14.43 -17.84 11.09
C VAL A 118 -15.86 -17.33 11.24
N ASN A 119 -16.66 -18.03 12.04
CA ASN A 119 -18.01 -17.63 12.38
C ASN A 119 -18.00 -16.94 13.74
N TYR A 120 -18.35 -15.66 13.78
CA TYR A 120 -18.57 -14.92 15.00
C TYR A 120 -20.07 -14.97 15.34
N ASN A 121 -20.38 -15.38 16.58
CA ASN A 121 -21.72 -15.28 17.14
C ASN A 121 -21.86 -13.92 17.83
N LEU A 122 -22.84 -13.12 17.42
CA LEU A 122 -23.06 -11.74 17.85
C LEU A 122 -24.26 -11.57 18.80
N SER A 123 -24.83 -12.67 19.28
CA SER A 123 -26.02 -12.66 20.17
C SER A 123 -25.86 -11.82 21.45
N TRP A 124 -24.62 -11.61 21.91
CA TRP A 124 -24.32 -10.86 23.15
C TRP A 124 -23.77 -9.45 22.88
N ILE A 125 -23.79 -9.00 21.62
CA ILE A 125 -23.18 -7.73 21.20
C ILE A 125 -24.26 -6.65 21.06
N SER A 126 -23.96 -5.45 21.55
CA SER A 126 -24.89 -4.32 21.52
C SER A 126 -25.21 -3.87 20.09
N GLU A 127 -26.38 -3.28 19.87
CA GLU A 127 -26.72 -2.70 18.55
C GLU A 127 -25.73 -1.62 18.11
N ASN A 128 -25.19 -0.85 19.07
CA ASN A 128 -24.14 0.14 18.80
C ASN A 128 -22.88 -0.50 18.21
N ASP A 129 -22.44 -1.64 18.76
CA ASP A 129 -21.29 -2.38 18.25
C ASP A 129 -21.57 -2.99 16.86
N LYS A 130 -22.80 -3.45 16.61
CA LYS A 130 -23.24 -3.92 15.28
C LYS A 130 -23.14 -2.80 14.24
N ILE A 131 -23.56 -1.58 14.59
CA ILE A 131 -23.41 -0.40 13.72
C ILE A 131 -21.93 -0.06 13.49
N ILE A 132 -21.08 -0.17 14.53
CA ILE A 132 -19.63 0.01 14.40
C ILE A 132 -19.03 -0.99 13.40
N TYR A 133 -19.53 -2.23 13.37
CA TYR A 133 -19.05 -3.24 12.41
C TYR A 133 -19.44 -2.88 10.98
N ILE A 134 -20.67 -2.42 10.73
CA ILE A 134 -21.08 -2.02 9.37
C ILE A 134 -20.37 -0.75 8.91
N THR A 135 -20.21 0.22 9.79
CA THR A 135 -19.46 1.45 9.46
C THR A 135 -17.99 1.16 9.17
N SER A 136 -17.43 0.05 9.69
CA SER A 136 -16.10 -0.44 9.31
C SER A 136 -16.00 -1.02 7.89
N LEU A 137 -17.11 -1.15 7.17
CA LEU A 137 -17.14 -1.43 5.73
C LEU A 137 -17.33 -0.17 4.88
N LEU A 138 -17.82 0.93 5.43
CA LEU A 138 -18.12 2.11 4.61
C LEU A 138 -16.84 2.78 4.11
N PRO A 139 -16.75 3.17 2.82
CA PRO A 139 -15.57 3.82 2.25
C PRO A 139 -15.10 4.99 3.10
N PHE A 140 -13.79 5.04 3.35
CA PHE A 140 -13.09 6.01 4.21
C PHE A 140 -13.46 6.00 5.71
N LEU A 141 -14.73 5.81 6.06
CA LEU A 141 -15.18 5.68 7.46
C LEU A 141 -14.58 4.45 8.14
N TRP A 142 -14.26 3.41 7.37
CA TRP A 142 -13.54 2.25 7.86
C TRP A 142 -12.20 2.60 8.53
N ILE A 143 -11.51 3.66 8.07
CA ILE A 143 -10.21 4.08 8.63
C ILE A 143 -10.42 4.64 10.04
N ILE A 144 -11.46 5.46 10.22
CA ILE A 144 -11.79 6.10 11.49
C ILE A 144 -12.29 5.05 12.49
N THR A 145 -13.21 4.20 12.06
CA THR A 145 -13.85 3.19 12.91
C THR A 145 -12.87 2.11 13.36
N SER A 146 -12.04 1.57 12.46
CA SER A 146 -11.03 0.57 12.82
C SER A 146 -9.96 1.09 13.77
N ASN A 147 -9.63 2.38 13.69
CA ASN A 147 -8.66 2.98 14.60
C ASN A 147 -9.28 3.30 15.96
N ASN A 148 -10.52 3.79 16.01
CA ASN A 148 -11.17 4.17 17.27
C ASN A 148 -11.74 2.98 18.05
N TYR A 149 -12.25 1.96 17.34
CA TYR A 149 -12.87 0.76 17.90
C TYR A 149 -12.09 -0.48 17.47
N GLU A 150 -10.87 -0.61 18.00
CA GLU A 150 -9.90 -1.60 17.56
C GLU A 150 -10.27 -3.00 18.06
N ASN A 151 -10.74 -3.88 17.16
CA ASN A 151 -10.94 -5.30 17.43
C ASN A 151 -10.69 -6.14 16.17
N ASN A 152 -10.67 -7.47 16.30
CA ASN A 152 -10.38 -8.36 15.16
C ASN A 152 -11.42 -8.26 14.03
N ILE A 153 -12.69 -8.00 14.38
CA ILE A 153 -13.79 -7.89 13.41
C ILE A 153 -13.67 -6.59 12.62
N THR A 154 -13.58 -5.44 13.29
CA THR A 154 -13.47 -4.11 12.68
C THR A 154 -12.21 -3.99 11.83
N LYS A 155 -11.08 -4.56 12.27
CA LYS A 155 -9.85 -4.63 11.45
C LYS A 155 -10.05 -5.44 10.17
N SER A 156 -10.73 -6.56 10.25
CA SER A 156 -10.94 -7.46 9.11
C SER A 156 -11.88 -6.84 8.09
N LEU A 157 -13.01 -6.30 8.56
CA LEU A 157 -13.97 -5.58 7.72
C LEU A 157 -13.34 -4.32 7.10
N ALA A 158 -12.54 -3.57 7.86
CA ALA A 158 -11.80 -2.42 7.34
C ALA A 158 -10.83 -2.78 6.22
N LYS A 159 -10.15 -3.94 6.26
CA LYS A 159 -9.31 -4.40 5.15
C LYS A 159 -10.13 -4.63 3.88
N ILE A 160 -11.32 -5.20 3.99
CA ILE A 160 -12.24 -5.37 2.86
C ILE A 160 -12.66 -4.00 2.32
N GLY A 161 -13.11 -3.11 3.21
CA GLY A 161 -13.50 -1.74 2.86
C GLY A 161 -12.38 -0.97 2.17
N THR A 162 -11.13 -1.13 2.64
CA THR A 162 -9.93 -0.56 2.01
C THR A 162 -9.78 -1.00 0.57
N ILE A 163 -9.82 -2.31 0.32
CA ILE A 163 -9.60 -2.90 -0.99
C ILE A 163 -10.68 -2.44 -1.96
N PHE A 164 -11.95 -2.55 -1.57
CA PHE A 164 -13.05 -2.11 -2.42
C PHE A 164 -13.00 -0.61 -2.69
N THR A 165 -12.76 0.22 -1.67
CA THR A 165 -12.61 1.67 -1.86
C THR A 165 -11.48 1.99 -2.85
N PHE A 166 -10.33 1.33 -2.72
CA PHE A 166 -9.20 1.52 -3.62
C PHE A 166 -9.52 1.06 -5.06
N LEU A 167 -10.18 -0.08 -5.23
CA LEU A 167 -10.58 -0.59 -6.55
C LEU A 167 -11.61 0.31 -7.23
N ILE A 168 -12.67 0.71 -6.51
CA ILE A 168 -13.71 1.63 -6.98
C ILE A 168 -13.06 2.95 -7.43
N LEU A 169 -12.25 3.57 -6.57
CA LEU A 169 -11.62 4.85 -6.89
C LEU A 169 -10.63 4.75 -8.05
N SER A 170 -9.80 3.71 -8.07
CA SER A 170 -8.86 3.50 -9.17
C SER A 170 -9.61 3.33 -10.48
N TYR A 171 -10.66 2.50 -10.50
CA TYR A 171 -11.46 2.29 -11.69
C TYR A 171 -12.12 3.60 -12.14
N TYR A 172 -12.76 4.33 -11.23
CA TYR A 172 -13.40 5.61 -11.55
C TYR A 172 -12.43 6.63 -12.15
N VAL A 173 -11.23 6.74 -11.58
CA VAL A 173 -10.23 7.72 -12.04
C VAL A 173 -9.71 7.37 -13.44
N PHE A 174 -9.49 6.08 -13.73
CA PHE A 174 -8.90 5.67 -15.02
C PHE A 174 -9.92 5.39 -16.13
N SER A 175 -11.14 5.00 -15.79
CA SER A 175 -12.15 4.53 -16.75
C SER A 175 -13.46 5.32 -16.68
N GLY A 176 -13.63 6.21 -15.69
CA GLY A 176 -14.84 7.00 -15.52
C GLY A 176 -16.04 6.17 -15.03
N PHE A 177 -17.23 6.70 -15.28
CA PHE A 177 -18.50 6.07 -14.90
C PHE A 177 -19.01 5.20 -16.05
N ASP A 178 -18.53 3.96 -16.12
CA ASP A 178 -19.01 2.98 -17.09
C ASP A 178 -19.75 1.81 -16.41
N SER A 179 -20.24 0.87 -17.21
CA SER A 179 -21.02 -0.25 -16.70
C SER A 179 -20.24 -1.19 -15.76
N ILE A 180 -18.92 -1.32 -15.92
CA ILE A 180 -18.10 -2.13 -15.01
C ILE A 180 -18.01 -1.43 -13.66
N PHE A 181 -17.83 -0.10 -13.67
CA PHE A 181 -17.86 0.69 -12.46
C PHE A 181 -19.18 0.52 -11.69
N ILE A 182 -20.30 0.63 -12.41
CA ILE A 182 -21.64 0.42 -11.83
C ILE A 182 -21.79 -0.99 -11.28
N LEU A 183 -21.37 -2.02 -12.03
CA LEU A 183 -21.42 -3.41 -11.60
C LEU A 183 -20.59 -3.63 -10.32
N LEU A 184 -19.41 -3.02 -10.24
CA LEU A 184 -18.50 -3.14 -9.10
C LEU A 184 -19.09 -2.45 -7.84
N ILE A 185 -19.67 -1.26 -7.99
CA ILE A 185 -20.43 -0.60 -6.91
C ILE A 185 -21.62 -1.44 -6.49
N PHE A 186 -22.40 -1.95 -7.45
CA PHE A 186 -23.59 -2.74 -7.16
C PHE A 186 -23.24 -4.04 -6.40
N ALA A 187 -22.21 -4.76 -6.84
CA ALA A 187 -21.69 -5.92 -6.13
C ALA A 187 -21.24 -5.57 -4.71
N TYR A 188 -20.64 -4.40 -4.52
CA TYR A 188 -20.23 -3.93 -3.20
C TYR A 188 -21.42 -3.60 -2.29
N ILE A 189 -22.45 -2.94 -2.82
CA ILE A 189 -23.70 -2.66 -2.09
C ILE A 189 -24.39 -3.97 -1.68
N LEU A 190 -24.50 -4.94 -2.59
CA LEU A 190 -25.06 -6.26 -2.28
C LEU A 190 -24.26 -6.96 -1.18
N PHE A 191 -22.93 -6.87 -1.23
CA PHE A 191 -22.07 -7.43 -0.19
C PHE A 191 -22.33 -6.77 1.18
N ILE A 192 -22.40 -5.44 1.25
CA ILE A 192 -22.71 -4.72 2.50
C ILE A 192 -24.11 -5.11 3.01
N ALA A 193 -25.11 -5.15 2.13
CA ALA A 193 -26.47 -5.55 2.49
C ALA A 193 -26.52 -6.98 3.04
N PHE A 194 -25.79 -7.92 2.42
CA PHE A 194 -25.66 -9.28 2.90
C PHE A 194 -25.04 -9.34 4.31
N ILE A 195 -23.97 -8.59 4.56
CA ILE A 195 -23.36 -8.51 5.90
C ILE A 195 -24.32 -7.88 6.90
N TRP A 196 -25.01 -6.80 6.51
CA TRP A 196 -25.99 -6.11 7.35
C TRP A 196 -27.11 -7.04 7.80
N VAL A 197 -27.71 -7.79 6.86
CA VAL A 197 -28.76 -8.78 7.16
C VAL A 197 -28.25 -9.84 8.12
N ASN A 198 -27.04 -10.37 7.91
CA ASN A 198 -26.51 -11.41 8.78
C ASN A 198 -26.20 -10.91 10.19
N ILE A 199 -25.71 -9.68 10.33
CA ILE A 199 -25.40 -9.08 11.64
C ILE A 199 -26.68 -8.79 12.43
N PHE A 200 -27.72 -8.22 11.80
CA PHE A 200 -28.92 -7.77 12.51
C PHE A 200 -30.02 -8.82 12.64
N ILE A 201 -30.18 -9.70 11.65
CA ILE A 201 -31.23 -10.72 11.67
C ILE A 201 -30.71 -12.03 12.24
N ASN A 202 -29.53 -12.45 11.81
CA ASN A 202 -29.00 -13.78 12.14
C ASN A 202 -28.02 -13.78 13.31
N ASP A 203 -27.69 -12.61 13.87
CA ASP A 203 -26.66 -12.40 14.89
C ASP A 203 -25.35 -13.15 14.58
N LYS A 204 -24.97 -13.19 13.30
CA LYS A 204 -23.83 -13.95 12.82
C LYS A 204 -23.00 -13.11 11.87
N LEU A 205 -21.69 -13.24 12.00
CA LEU A 205 -20.75 -12.69 11.03
C LEU A 205 -19.79 -13.76 10.57
N ILE A 206 -19.78 -14.00 9.27
CA ILE A 206 -18.92 -14.98 8.61
C ILE A 206 -17.80 -14.22 7.93
N ILE A 207 -16.58 -14.35 8.43
CA ILE A 207 -15.38 -13.76 7.83
C ILE A 207 -14.50 -14.90 7.32
N ASN A 208 -14.13 -14.84 6.05
CA ASN A 208 -13.15 -15.76 5.49
C ASN A 208 -11.78 -15.50 6.14
N ASN A 209 -11.11 -16.55 6.63
CA ASN A 209 -9.80 -16.43 7.25
C ASN A 209 -8.72 -15.89 6.30
N LEU A 210 -8.95 -15.90 4.98
CA LEU A 210 -8.12 -15.20 4.00
C LEU A 210 -8.02 -13.69 4.26
N ILE A 211 -9.08 -13.06 4.77
CA ILE A 211 -9.12 -11.62 5.05
C ILE A 211 -8.12 -11.26 6.17
N ASN A 212 -7.97 -12.13 7.16
CA ASN A 212 -7.00 -11.94 8.24
C ASN A 212 -5.55 -11.92 7.72
N LYS A 213 -5.27 -12.68 6.65
CA LYS A 213 -3.95 -12.76 6.01
C LYS A 213 -3.62 -11.55 5.14
N ILE A 214 -4.62 -10.72 4.80
CA ILE A 214 -4.38 -9.51 4.02
C ILE A 214 -3.54 -8.54 4.88
N PRO A 215 -2.37 -8.07 4.40
CA PRO A 215 -1.53 -7.14 5.12
C PRO A 215 -2.24 -5.78 5.32
N SER A 216 -1.87 -5.04 6.38
CA SER A 216 -2.39 -3.69 6.58
C SER A 216 -1.86 -2.72 5.52
N LEU A 217 -2.49 -1.56 5.35
CA LEU A 217 -1.97 -0.50 4.47
C LEU A 217 -0.53 -0.11 4.79
N TRP A 218 -0.19 -0.06 6.08
CA TRP A 218 1.17 0.24 6.52
C TRP A 218 2.16 -0.84 6.12
N ASP A 219 1.80 -2.11 6.27
CA ASP A 219 2.66 -3.24 5.88
C ASP A 219 2.86 -3.29 4.36
N ILE A 220 1.80 -3.03 3.59
CA ILE A 220 1.86 -2.94 2.13
C ILE A 220 2.83 -1.82 1.73
N TYR A 221 2.65 -0.63 2.31
CA TYR A 221 3.53 0.51 2.06
C TYR A 221 4.99 0.21 2.41
N LEU A 222 5.26 -0.36 3.58
CA LEU A 222 6.61 -0.67 4.03
C LEU A 222 7.29 -1.69 3.11
N LYS A 223 6.55 -2.72 2.67
CA LYS A 223 7.04 -3.69 1.69
C LYS A 223 7.34 -3.05 0.34
N LEU A 224 6.44 -2.20 -0.18
CA LEU A 224 6.67 -1.49 -1.44
C LEU A 224 7.88 -0.56 -1.36
N ARG A 225 8.00 0.21 -0.27
CA ARG A 225 9.15 1.08 0.01
C ARG A 225 10.45 0.27 0.10
N THR A 226 10.40 -0.87 0.79
CA THR A 226 11.54 -1.79 0.87
C THR A 226 11.93 -2.32 -0.50
N SER A 227 10.97 -2.75 -1.32
CA SER A 227 11.21 -3.21 -2.69
C SER A 227 11.87 -2.13 -3.55
N PHE A 228 11.43 -0.88 -3.44
CA PHE A 228 12.04 0.24 -4.14
C PHE A 228 13.51 0.44 -3.75
N PHE A 229 13.83 0.49 -2.45
CA PHE A 229 15.23 0.62 -2.02
C PHE A 229 16.06 -0.64 -2.31
N TYR A 230 15.46 -1.82 -2.23
CA TYR A 230 16.10 -3.08 -2.56
C TYR A 230 16.47 -3.12 -4.05
N PHE A 231 15.63 -2.56 -4.94
CA PHE A 231 15.95 -2.41 -6.36
C PHE A 231 17.20 -1.56 -6.59
N PHE A 232 17.36 -0.42 -5.90
CA PHE A 232 18.61 0.37 -6.01
C PHE A 232 19.83 -0.34 -5.43
N ASP A 233 19.65 -1.08 -4.35
CA ASP A 233 20.72 -1.89 -3.77
C ASP A 233 21.11 -3.04 -4.74
N PHE A 234 20.14 -3.57 -5.49
CA PHE A 234 20.34 -4.55 -6.56
C PHE A 234 21.08 -3.97 -7.76
N LEU A 235 20.72 -2.78 -8.23
CA LEU A 235 21.51 -2.07 -9.25
C LEU A 235 22.95 -1.84 -8.77
N SER A 236 23.12 -1.41 -7.52
CA SER A 236 24.44 -1.22 -6.91
C SER A 236 25.25 -2.51 -6.85
N LEU A 237 24.59 -3.66 -6.69
CA LEU A 237 25.23 -4.97 -6.75
C LEU A 237 25.65 -5.34 -8.17
N ILE A 238 24.81 -5.07 -9.18
CA ILE A 238 25.18 -5.26 -10.61
C ILE A 238 26.43 -4.45 -10.96
N PHE A 239 26.51 -3.20 -10.47
CA PHE A 239 27.67 -2.34 -10.68
C PHE A 239 28.86 -2.63 -9.73
N GLY A 240 28.85 -3.77 -9.02
CA GLY A 240 29.96 -4.19 -8.16
C GLY A 240 30.18 -3.38 -6.88
N ARG A 241 29.27 -2.45 -6.55
CA ARG A 241 29.37 -1.59 -5.36
C ARG A 241 28.89 -2.27 -4.07
N LYS A 242 28.21 -3.42 -4.17
CA LYS A 242 27.68 -4.19 -3.02
C LYS A 242 27.89 -5.69 -3.20
N VAL A 243 28.25 -6.36 -2.11
CA VAL A 243 28.59 -7.81 -2.09
C VAL A 243 27.40 -8.69 -1.69
N LYS A 244 26.50 -8.21 -0.82
CA LYS A 244 25.35 -8.99 -0.31
C LYS A 244 24.05 -8.19 -0.35
N LEU A 245 22.96 -8.91 -0.63
CA LEU A 245 21.59 -8.41 -0.62
C LEU A 245 20.70 -9.35 0.17
N ASP A 246 19.98 -8.79 1.12
CA ASP A 246 18.91 -9.49 1.82
C ASP A 246 17.74 -8.54 2.05
N PHE A 247 16.56 -8.92 1.55
CA PHE A 247 15.36 -8.13 1.67
C PHE A 247 14.91 -8.01 3.13
N ALA A 248 15.05 -9.08 3.92
CA ALA A 248 14.61 -9.10 5.31
C ALA A 248 15.42 -8.11 6.15
N SER A 249 16.75 -8.10 6.00
CA SER A 249 17.61 -7.10 6.63
C SER A 249 17.25 -5.67 6.21
N LYS A 250 16.97 -5.43 4.93
CA LYS A 250 16.59 -4.10 4.43
C LYS A 250 15.25 -3.62 5.01
N HIS A 251 14.27 -4.52 5.08
CA HIS A 251 12.98 -4.27 5.70
C HIS A 251 13.14 -3.91 7.18
N ALA A 252 13.91 -4.71 7.93
CA ALA A 252 14.18 -4.47 9.35
C ALA A 252 14.89 -3.12 9.59
N GLN A 253 15.89 -2.77 8.76
CA GLN A 253 16.58 -1.48 8.84
C GLN A 253 15.64 -0.28 8.62
N LEU A 254 14.70 -0.39 7.67
CA LEU A 254 13.73 0.69 7.43
C LEU A 254 12.74 0.84 8.58
N LEU A 255 12.30 -0.28 9.16
CA LEU A 255 11.40 -0.30 10.31
C LEU A 255 12.06 0.33 11.55
N GLU A 256 13.27 -0.10 11.90
CA GLU A 256 14.05 0.45 13.02
C GLU A 256 14.31 1.96 12.85
N LYS A 257 14.56 2.39 11.61
CA LYS A 257 14.74 3.82 11.29
C LYS A 257 13.47 4.63 11.56
N ASP A 258 12.31 4.08 11.24
CA ASP A 258 11.03 4.75 11.46
C ASP A 258 10.66 4.81 12.94
N GLU A 259 10.90 3.74 13.70
CA GLU A 259 10.73 3.70 15.17
C GLU A 259 11.63 4.72 15.88
N LYS A 260 12.93 4.73 15.60
CA LYS A 260 13.87 5.72 16.16
C LYS A 260 13.47 7.15 15.82
N SER A 261 12.93 7.39 14.62
CA SER A 261 12.45 8.72 14.25
C SER A 261 11.27 9.14 15.13
N TYR A 262 10.36 8.21 15.39
CA TYR A 262 9.19 8.47 16.23
C TYR A 262 9.60 8.85 17.66
N GLU A 263 10.51 8.08 18.27
CA GLU A 263 11.03 8.38 19.62
C GLU A 263 11.62 9.79 19.70
N ILE A 264 12.48 10.16 18.74
CA ILE A 264 13.10 11.49 18.68
C ILE A 264 12.03 12.58 18.58
N PHE A 265 11.06 12.43 17.67
CA PHE A 265 10.00 13.42 17.50
C PHE A 265 9.14 13.58 18.75
N SER A 266 8.77 12.47 19.38
CA SER A 266 7.97 12.48 20.61
C SER A 266 8.69 13.14 21.79
N SER A 267 10.02 12.99 21.88
CA SER A 267 10.82 13.60 22.94
C SER A 267 11.07 15.10 22.73
N TYR A 268 11.11 15.56 21.48
CA TYR A 268 11.51 16.93 21.14
C TYR A 268 10.33 17.89 20.93
N PHE A 269 9.20 17.40 20.40
CA PHE A 269 8.02 18.19 20.08
C PHE A 269 6.93 17.98 21.14
N THR A 270 6.89 18.85 22.15
CA THR A 270 6.00 18.71 23.30
C THR A 270 4.86 19.71 23.32
N ASP A 271 4.97 20.82 22.58
CA ASP A 271 4.02 21.93 22.72
C ASP A 271 2.70 21.59 22.03
N GLU A 272 1.60 21.59 22.79
CA GLU A 272 0.27 21.27 22.27
C GLU A 272 -0.45 22.48 21.66
N SER A 273 0.17 23.67 21.71
CA SER A 273 -0.43 24.89 21.18
C SER A 273 -0.62 24.81 19.66
N LEU A 274 -1.87 25.08 19.24
CA LEU A 274 -2.25 25.22 17.84
C LEU A 274 -3.17 26.43 17.72
N VAL A 275 -3.04 27.20 16.64
CA VAL A 275 -3.82 28.43 16.44
C VAL A 275 -5.31 28.15 16.26
N LEU A 276 -5.64 26.97 15.71
CA LEU A 276 -7.01 26.58 15.35
C LEU A 276 -7.25 25.10 15.65
N SER A 277 -8.44 24.60 15.28
CA SER A 277 -8.75 23.18 15.40
C SER A 277 -7.75 22.33 14.63
N LYS A 278 -7.22 21.32 15.32
CA LYS A 278 -6.32 20.33 14.77
C LYS A 278 -6.85 19.70 13.50
N ASN A 279 -8.18 19.56 13.34
CA ASN A 279 -8.88 18.99 12.19
C ASN A 279 -8.67 19.75 10.87
N LEU A 280 -8.31 21.04 10.93
CA LEU A 280 -8.13 21.87 9.73
C LEU A 280 -6.77 21.63 9.04
N ILE A 281 -5.83 20.96 9.69
CA ILE A 281 -4.45 20.79 9.18
C ILE A 281 -4.41 20.03 7.84
N PHE A 282 -5.38 19.14 7.59
CA PHE A 282 -5.42 18.31 6.38
C PHE A 282 -6.52 18.72 5.41
N ILE A 283 -7.22 19.82 5.66
CA ILE A 283 -8.08 20.42 4.63
C ILE A 283 -7.15 21.16 3.67
N PRO A 284 -7.04 20.72 2.41
CA PRO A 284 -6.13 21.35 1.46
C PRO A 284 -6.44 22.85 1.33
N ILE A 285 -5.40 23.68 1.16
CA ILE A 285 -5.47 25.15 1.03
C ILE A 285 -5.80 25.85 2.35
N LEU A 286 -6.82 25.40 3.10
CA LEU A 286 -7.13 25.98 4.40
C LEU A 286 -5.97 25.82 5.38
N ASN A 287 -5.23 24.73 5.29
CA ASN A 287 -4.09 24.49 6.17
C ASN A 287 -2.90 25.46 6.00
N LEU A 288 -2.92 26.33 4.98
CA LEU A 288 -1.93 27.40 4.82
C LEU A 288 -1.96 28.38 6.00
N ILE A 289 -3.08 28.46 6.73
CA ILE A 289 -3.20 29.25 7.97
C ILE A 289 -2.25 28.77 9.08
N PHE A 290 -1.70 27.55 8.97
CA PHE A 290 -0.73 26.99 9.91
C PHE A 290 0.74 27.26 9.49
N ILE A 291 0.98 28.02 8.42
CA ILE A 291 2.33 28.46 8.05
C ILE A 291 2.99 29.34 9.14
N PRO A 292 2.29 30.33 9.74
CA PRO A 292 2.87 31.14 10.82
C PRO A 292 3.29 30.31 12.04
N THR A 293 2.67 29.15 12.26
CA THR A 293 2.97 28.24 13.38
C THR A 293 4.42 27.71 13.29
N PHE A 294 5.01 27.63 12.09
CA PHE A 294 6.44 27.31 11.91
C PHE A 294 7.39 28.39 12.47
N LEU A 295 6.94 29.65 12.48
CA LEU A 295 7.70 30.79 12.97
C LEU A 295 7.55 30.94 14.49
N VAL A 296 6.33 30.75 15.00
CA VAL A 296 5.97 31.02 16.41
C VAL A 296 6.24 29.83 17.35
N SER A 297 5.86 28.60 16.99
CA SER A 297 5.96 27.43 17.89
C SER A 297 6.93 26.39 17.34
N LYS A 298 8.23 26.63 17.51
CA LYS A 298 9.29 25.76 16.94
C LYS A 298 9.28 24.32 17.49
N LYS A 299 8.58 24.05 18.59
CA LYS A 299 8.46 22.73 19.25
C LYS A 299 7.03 22.16 19.27
N SER A 300 6.14 22.64 18.39
CA SER A 300 4.77 22.10 18.31
C SER A 300 4.73 20.61 17.99
N LYS A 301 3.95 19.86 18.77
CA LYS A 301 3.64 18.43 18.57
C LYS A 301 3.03 18.14 17.20
N TYR A 302 2.39 19.14 16.59
CA TYR A 302 1.70 19.02 15.31
C TYR A 302 2.56 19.42 14.10
N LEU A 303 3.84 19.77 14.28
CA LEU A 303 4.71 20.24 13.20
C LEU A 303 4.76 19.26 12.01
N ILE A 304 4.87 17.95 12.30
CA ILE A 304 4.93 16.90 11.27
C ILE A 304 3.57 16.76 10.56
N ALA A 305 2.48 16.84 11.31
CA ALA A 305 1.13 16.83 10.75
C ALA A 305 0.92 18.05 9.83
N ILE A 306 1.28 19.25 10.27
CA ILE A 306 1.18 20.49 9.48
C ILE A 306 1.97 20.37 8.18
N THR A 307 3.21 19.89 8.28
CA THR A 307 4.07 19.74 7.09
C THR A 307 3.48 18.75 6.07
N GLN A 308 2.96 17.62 6.53
CA GLN A 308 2.28 16.65 5.66
C GLN A 308 0.99 17.23 5.05
N GLY A 309 0.23 18.02 5.81
CA GLY A 309 -0.91 18.76 5.29
C GLY A 309 -0.51 19.73 4.17
N LEU A 310 0.54 20.52 4.36
CA LEU A 310 1.02 21.45 3.34
C LEU A 310 1.42 20.73 2.05
N ILE A 311 2.00 19.53 2.16
CA ILE A 311 2.32 18.70 0.99
C ILE A 311 1.06 18.23 0.26
N ILE A 312 0.00 17.87 0.98
CA ILE A 312 -1.27 17.52 0.34
C ILE A 312 -1.84 18.72 -0.42
N SER A 313 -1.72 19.94 0.12
CA SER A 313 -2.13 21.15 -0.59
C SER A 313 -1.28 21.42 -1.82
N PHE A 314 0.03 21.23 -1.72
CA PHE A 314 0.93 21.31 -2.85
C PHE A 314 0.57 20.29 -3.94
N LEU A 315 0.28 19.04 -3.56
CA LEU A 315 -0.17 17.99 -4.49
C LEU A 315 -1.50 18.34 -5.16
N LEU A 316 -2.44 18.94 -4.43
CA LEU A 316 -3.70 19.42 -5.01
C LEU A 316 -3.45 20.50 -6.07
N ILE A 317 -2.63 21.51 -5.75
CA ILE A 317 -2.26 22.58 -6.69
C ILE A 317 -1.55 21.99 -7.91
N PHE A 318 -0.65 21.03 -7.69
CA PHE A 318 0.04 20.32 -8.77
C PHE A 318 -0.95 19.57 -9.67
N ILE A 319 -1.94 18.87 -9.11
CA ILE A 319 -2.98 18.19 -9.87
C ILE A 319 -3.77 19.20 -10.70
N TRP A 320 -4.18 20.33 -10.12
CA TRP A 320 -4.92 21.37 -10.84
C TRP A 320 -4.13 21.96 -11.98
N PHE A 321 -2.82 22.17 -11.79
CA PHE A 321 -1.95 22.72 -12.82
C PHE A 321 -1.76 21.76 -14.01
N TYR A 322 -1.53 20.46 -13.77
CA TYR A 322 -1.22 19.49 -14.83
C TYR A 322 -2.42 18.76 -15.42
N PHE A 323 -3.50 18.58 -14.65
CA PHE A 323 -4.63 17.72 -15.02
C PHE A 323 -6.00 18.43 -15.00
N SER A 324 -6.03 19.75 -14.82
CA SER A 324 -7.23 20.58 -14.62
C SER A 324 -7.82 20.55 -13.20
N TYR A 325 -8.53 21.63 -12.86
CA TYR A 325 -9.22 21.82 -11.58
C TYR A 325 -10.24 20.71 -11.28
N TYR A 326 -10.90 20.17 -12.32
CA TYR A 326 -11.92 19.11 -12.19
C TYR A 326 -11.34 17.70 -12.29
N SER A 327 -10.03 17.55 -12.22
CA SER A 327 -9.38 16.26 -12.36
C SER A 327 -9.83 15.25 -11.32
N LEU A 328 -10.21 14.05 -11.76
CA LEU A 328 -10.56 12.95 -10.86
C LEU A 328 -9.38 12.49 -9.99
N TYR A 329 -8.13 12.78 -10.38
CA TYR A 329 -6.93 12.42 -9.61
C TYR A 329 -6.93 13.02 -8.19
N GLN A 330 -7.66 14.12 -7.96
CA GLN A 330 -7.78 14.72 -6.62
C GLN A 330 -8.45 13.78 -5.60
N LEU A 331 -9.25 12.81 -6.05
CA LEU A 331 -9.91 11.84 -5.17
C LEU A 331 -8.91 10.95 -4.42
N PHE A 332 -7.72 10.71 -4.97
CA PHE A 332 -6.68 9.95 -4.27
C PHE A 332 -6.16 10.66 -3.02
N LEU A 333 -6.33 11.98 -2.92
CA LEU A 333 -5.95 12.74 -1.72
C LEU A 333 -6.87 12.47 -0.53
N LEU A 334 -8.04 11.85 -0.74
CA LEU A 334 -8.93 11.48 0.36
C LEU A 334 -8.30 10.43 1.28
N PHE A 335 -7.55 9.45 0.75
CA PHE A 335 -6.87 8.44 1.56
C PHE A 335 -5.95 9.04 2.64
N PRO A 336 -4.94 9.87 2.30
CA PRO A 336 -4.07 10.45 3.31
C PRO A 336 -4.82 11.39 4.27
N ILE A 337 -5.86 12.09 3.81
CA ILE A 337 -6.71 12.94 4.68
C ILE A 337 -7.41 12.09 5.75
N PHE A 338 -8.11 11.02 5.35
CA PHE A 338 -8.84 10.16 6.30
C PHE A 338 -7.92 9.35 7.21
N ILE A 339 -6.76 8.89 6.71
CA ILE A 339 -5.71 8.27 7.55
C ILE A 339 -5.30 9.21 8.68
N TRP A 340 -5.14 10.49 8.36
CA TRP A 340 -4.77 11.46 9.37
C TRP A 340 -5.90 11.77 10.35
N ILE A 341 -7.14 11.99 9.88
CA ILE A 341 -8.30 12.28 10.74
C ILE A 341 -8.44 11.19 11.81
N ALA A 342 -8.24 9.93 11.41
CA ALA A 342 -8.31 8.81 12.33
C ALA A 342 -7.19 8.78 13.37
N ASN A 343 -6.01 9.33 13.08
CA ASN A 343 -4.80 9.14 13.89
C ASN A 343 -4.34 10.38 14.66
N ILE A 344 -4.77 11.58 14.30
CA ILE A 344 -4.20 12.82 14.85
C ILE A 344 -4.28 12.90 16.39
N ASP A 345 -5.35 12.36 16.97
CA ASP A 345 -5.60 12.40 18.41
C ASP A 345 -4.72 11.41 19.18
N LYS A 346 -4.51 10.23 18.61
CA LYS A 346 -3.72 9.15 19.22
C LYS A 346 -2.23 9.34 18.96
N ASN A 347 -1.87 9.81 17.77
CA ASN A 347 -0.50 9.91 17.29
C ASN A 347 -0.35 11.03 16.24
N PRO A 348 -0.08 12.28 16.67
CA PRO A 348 0.15 13.41 15.76
C PRO A 348 1.46 13.29 14.96
N PHE A 349 2.36 12.39 15.35
CA PHE A 349 3.61 12.09 14.64
C PHE A 349 3.45 10.97 13.60
N LYS A 350 2.23 10.46 13.38
CA LYS A 350 1.99 9.40 12.40
C LYS A 350 2.47 9.86 11.02
N LYS A 351 3.42 9.10 10.49
CA LYS A 351 3.90 9.25 9.11
C LYS A 351 2.85 8.65 8.17
N ILE A 352 2.22 9.49 7.36
CA ILE A 352 1.28 9.04 6.35
C ILE A 352 2.09 8.47 5.18
N PRO A 353 1.82 7.23 4.76
CA PRO A 353 2.46 6.61 3.61
C PRO A 353 2.53 7.55 2.40
N ILE A 354 3.65 7.53 1.68
CA ILE A 354 3.91 8.33 0.47
C ILE A 354 4.03 9.84 0.76
N ILE A 355 3.09 10.46 1.48
CA ILE A 355 3.12 11.89 1.83
C ILE A 355 4.39 12.24 2.62
N TYR A 356 4.75 11.41 3.60
CA TYR A 356 5.99 11.61 4.36
C TYR A 356 7.26 11.34 3.54
N ASP A 357 7.22 10.45 2.54
CA ASP A 357 8.39 10.26 1.67
C ASP A 357 8.56 11.43 0.69
N ILE A 358 7.46 11.97 0.16
CA ILE A 358 7.45 13.21 -0.63
C ILE A 358 8.03 14.34 0.21
N TYR A 359 7.58 14.47 1.47
CA TYR A 359 8.19 15.38 2.44
C TYR A 359 9.70 15.18 2.55
N ALA A 360 10.16 13.95 2.79
CA ALA A 360 11.58 13.65 2.99
C ALA A 360 12.44 13.92 1.73
N ILE A 361 11.83 13.89 0.54
CA ILE A 361 12.49 14.29 -0.71
C ILE A 361 12.56 15.81 -0.80
N PHE A 362 11.46 16.52 -0.54
CA PHE A 362 11.44 17.99 -0.54
C PHE A 362 12.40 18.57 0.51
N ASP A 363 12.51 17.96 1.69
CA ASP A 363 13.47 18.36 2.74
C ASP A 363 14.93 18.25 2.27
N LYS A 364 15.25 17.28 1.40
CA LYS A 364 16.59 17.14 0.81
C LYS A 364 16.86 18.14 -0.31
N LEU A 365 15.83 18.56 -1.04
CA LEU A 365 15.94 19.44 -2.21
C LEU A 365 15.84 20.93 -1.86
N SER A 366 15.02 21.28 -0.87
CA SER A 366 14.77 22.65 -0.46
C SER A 366 15.69 23.05 0.70
N PHE A 367 16.78 23.75 0.37
CA PHE A 367 17.83 24.16 1.31
C PHE A 367 17.39 25.13 2.43
N TRP A 368 16.12 25.57 2.50
CA TRP A 368 15.77 26.78 3.28
C TRP A 368 14.60 26.67 4.28
N ILE A 369 13.58 25.84 4.08
CA ILE A 369 12.38 25.90 4.95
C ILE A 369 12.50 24.97 6.19
N PHE A 370 13.42 24.00 6.21
CA PHE A 370 13.41 22.92 7.22
C PHE A 370 14.78 22.60 7.86
N SER A 371 15.63 23.62 8.05
CA SER A 371 16.90 23.50 8.81
C SER A 371 16.75 22.89 10.22
N LYS A 372 15.55 22.90 10.81
CA LYS A 372 15.26 22.34 12.13
C LYS A 372 15.28 20.80 12.21
N VAL A 373 14.91 20.10 11.13
CA VAL A 373 15.02 18.62 11.07
C VAL A 373 16.45 18.21 10.74
N LYS A 374 17.14 19.03 9.94
CA LYS A 374 18.59 18.92 9.71
C LYS A 374 19.39 19.11 11.01
N PHE A 375 19.02 20.08 11.86
CA PHE A 375 19.60 20.30 13.20
C PHE A 375 19.44 19.07 14.13
N LEU A 376 18.31 18.36 14.07
CA LEU A 376 18.13 17.11 14.83
C LEU A 376 18.98 15.95 14.26
N ASN A 377 19.17 15.90 12.94
CA ASN A 377 20.09 14.96 12.30
C ASN A 377 21.58 15.35 12.49
N GLU A 378 21.88 16.61 12.80
CA GLU A 378 23.23 17.09 13.14
C GLU A 378 23.58 16.81 14.61
N LYS A 379 22.63 16.99 15.56
CA LYS A 379 22.78 16.47 16.94
C LYS A 379 23.05 14.96 17.00
N LYS A 380 22.58 14.20 16.01
CA LYS A 380 22.86 12.77 15.83
C LYS A 380 24.32 12.46 15.51
N LYS A 381 25.06 13.39 14.88
CA LYS A 381 26.49 13.25 14.62
C LYS A 381 27.31 13.61 15.85
N GLU A 382 26.97 14.70 16.56
CA GLU A 382 27.67 15.11 17.78
C GLU A 382 27.58 14.07 18.90
N VAL A 383 26.41 13.45 19.14
CA VAL A 383 26.27 12.42 20.20
C VAL A 383 27.04 11.13 19.88
N LYS A 384 27.31 10.83 18.60
CA LYS A 384 28.12 9.68 18.19
C LYS A 384 29.63 9.94 18.21
N GLU A 385 30.06 11.18 18.06
CA GLU A 385 31.48 11.55 18.14
C GLU A 385 31.99 11.64 19.58
N VAL A 386 31.12 11.92 20.55
CA VAL A 386 31.51 11.99 21.97
C VAL A 386 31.65 10.60 22.62
N SER A 387 31.05 9.54 22.06
CA SER A 387 31.11 8.18 22.64
C SER A 387 32.24 7.28 22.12
N TYR A 388 33.25 7.83 21.44
CA TYR A 388 34.50 7.11 21.15
C TYR A 388 35.73 7.97 21.47
N LYS A 389 35.91 8.24 22.77
CA LYS A 389 37.24 8.33 23.38
C LYS A 389 37.27 7.41 24.60
N LEU A 390 37.63 6.16 24.35
CA LEU A 390 38.33 5.30 25.29
C LEU A 390 39.48 4.65 24.52
#